data_AF-A0A951ETJ9-F1
#
_entry.id   AF-A0A951ETJ9-F1
#
_cell.length_a   1.000
_cell.length_b   1.000
_cell.length_c   1.000
_cell.angle_alpha   90.00
_cell.angle_beta   90.00
_cell.angle_gamma   90.00
#
_symmetry.space_group_name_H-M   'P 1'
#
loop_
_entity.id
_entity.type
_entity.pdbx_description
1 polymer ?
#
loop_
_entity_poly.entity_id
_entity_poly.type
_entity_poly.pdbx_seq_one_letter_code
_entity_poly.pdbx_strand_id
1 'polypeptide(L)' 'SEDLLEVEQGSLYPALHRLEDRRWVSSFWGASENNRKAKFYRLTAEGRKQLVRETSRWRQMTRAIGLVMGEEGGAQ' A
#
# COMPACT_ATOMS: atom_id res chain seq x y z
N SER A 1 5.36 -0.95 -16.26
CA SER A 1 4.79 -1.49 -15.02
C SER A 1 4.12 -2.78 -15.44
N GLU A 2 4.59 -3.95 -15.01
CA GLU A 2 3.79 -5.15 -15.20
C GLU A 2 2.62 -5.04 -14.22
N ASP A 3 1.39 -4.95 -14.73
CA ASP A 3 0.14 -4.89 -13.94
C ASP A 3 -0.16 -6.24 -13.25
N LEU A 4 0.84 -6.80 -12.57
CA LEU A 4 0.76 -8.10 -11.88
C LEU A 4 -0.18 -8.06 -10.66
N LEU A 5 -0.58 -6.87 -10.22
CA LEU A 5 -1.42 -6.67 -9.04
C LEU A 5 -2.52 -5.64 -9.34
N GLU A 6 -3.53 -6.06 -10.10
CA GLU A 6 -4.77 -5.29 -10.21
C GLU A 6 -5.52 -5.34 -8.88
N VAL A 7 -5.79 -4.16 -8.31
CA VAL A 7 -6.63 -4.06 -7.11
C VAL A 7 -8.08 -3.97 -7.56
N GLU A 8 -8.77 -5.09 -7.45
CA GLU A 8 -10.22 -5.16 -7.68
C GLU A 8 -10.98 -4.16 -6.80
N GLN A 9 -11.94 -3.42 -7.37
CA GLN A 9 -12.75 -2.45 -6.62
C GLN A 9 -13.42 -3.08 -5.39
N GLY A 10 -13.85 -4.34 -5.49
CA GLY A 10 -14.45 -5.08 -4.38
C GLY A 10 -13.52 -5.31 -3.19
N SER A 11 -12.20 -5.28 -3.41
CA SER A 11 -11.18 -5.45 -2.37
C SER A 11 -10.64 -4.11 -1.84
N LEU A 12 -10.68 -3.06 -2.67
CA LEU A 12 -10.12 -1.74 -2.35
C LEU A 12 -10.85 -1.06 -1.19
N TYR A 13 -12.18 -0.95 -1.26
CA TYR A 13 -12.94 -0.23 -0.24
C TYR A 13 -12.86 -0.89 1.14
N PRO A 14 -13.00 -2.22 1.28
CA PRO A 14 -12.75 -2.88 2.57
C PRO A 14 -11.33 -2.68 3.08
N ALA A 15 -10.32 -2.62 2.20
CA ALA A 15 -8.95 -2.34 2.61
C ALA A 15 -8.80 -0.90 3.15
N LEU A 16 -9.35 0.10 2.44
CA LEU A 16 -9.33 1.49 2.88
C LEU A 16 -10.03 1.67 4.24
N HIS A 17 -11.18 1.01 4.44
CA HIS A 17 -11.87 1.02 5.74
C HIS A 17 -10.98 0.49 6.86
N ARG A 18 -10.32 -0.66 6.68
CA ARG A 18 -9.40 -1.20 7.69
C ARG A 18 -8.23 -0.27 7.98
N LEU A 19 -7.74 0.46 6.97
CA LEU A 19 -6.66 1.44 7.14
C LEU A 19 -7.12 2.70 7.89
N GLU A 20 -8.37 3.13 7.67
CA GLU A 20 -9.01 4.22 8.43
C GLU A 20 -9.28 3.81 9.89
N ASP A 21 -9.81 2.61 10.13
CA ASP A 21 -10.08 2.10 11.49
C ASP A 21 -8.80 2.03 12.32
N ARG A 22 -7.68 1.69 11.69
CA ARG A 22 -6.34 1.68 12.30
C ARG A 22 -5.71 3.07 12.42
N ARG A 23 -6.39 4.11 11.92
CA ARG A 23 -5.89 5.50 11.82
C ARG A 23 -4.61 5.64 11.01
N TRP A 24 -4.33 4.71 10.11
CA TRP A 24 -3.18 4.78 9.21
C TRP A 24 -3.47 5.68 8.01
N VAL A 25 -4.74 5.82 7.66
CA VAL A 25 -5.23 6.73 6.62
C VAL A 25 -6.32 7.62 7.21
N SER A 26 -6.39 8.85 6.71
CA SER A 26 -7.51 9.78 6.92
C SER A 26 -8.21 10.05 5.60
N SER A 27 -9.52 10.25 5.63
CA SER A 27 -10.26 10.74 4.47
C SER A 27 -10.68 12.19 4.54
N PHE A 28 -10.86 12.78 3.37
CA PHE A 28 -11.49 14.09 3.19
C PHE A 28 -12.29 14.11 1.89
N TRP A 29 -13.35 14.92 1.86
CA TRP A 29 -14.11 15.16 0.63
C TRP A 29 -13.43 16.27 -0.18
N GLY A 30 -13.35 16.09 -1.49
CA GLY A 30 -12.84 17.10 -2.42
C GLY A 30 -13.57 17.05 -3.76
N ALA A 31 -13.31 18.05 -4.61
CA ALA A 31 -13.73 18.01 -6.00
C ALA A 31 -12.77 17.14 -6.81
N SER A 32 -13.29 16.19 -7.57
CA SER A 32 -12.55 15.49 -8.63
C SER A 32 -12.39 16.38 -9.86
N GLU A 33 -11.58 15.94 -10.83
CA GLU A 33 -11.32 16.67 -12.08
C GLU A 33 -12.58 17.01 -12.89
N ASN A 34 -13.64 16.19 -12.77
CA ASN A 34 -14.95 16.43 -13.38
C ASN A 34 -15.95 17.13 -12.45
N ASN A 35 -15.45 17.84 -11.42
CA ASN A 35 -16.22 18.59 -10.44
C ASN A 35 -17.26 17.75 -9.66
N ARG A 36 -17.05 16.43 -9.56
CA ARG A 36 -17.86 15.54 -8.71
C ARG A 36 -17.26 15.47 -7.32
N LYS A 37 -18.10 15.21 -6.32
CA LYS A 37 -17.64 15.02 -4.94
C LYS A 37 -17.00 13.64 -4.81
N ALA A 38 -15.70 13.60 -4.48
CA ALA A 38 -14.95 12.36 -4.27
C ALA A 38 -14.35 12.31 -2.86
N LYS A 39 -14.30 11.10 -2.28
CA LYS A 39 -13.64 10.84 -1.00
C LYS A 39 -12.17 10.52 -1.29
N PHE A 40 -11.28 11.41 -0.88
CA PHE A 40 -9.84 11.27 -1.00
C PHE A 40 -9.25 10.72 0.29
N TYR A 41 -8.13 10.03 0.18
CA TYR A 41 -7.45 9.35 1.28
C TYR A 41 -6.00 9.81 1.35
N ARG A 42 -5.46 9.96 2.56
CA ARG A 42 -4.05 10.34 2.78
C ARG A 42 -3.49 9.58 3.98
N LEU A 43 -2.22 9.18 3.90
CA LEU A 43 -1.50 8.62 5.04
C LEU A 43 -1.39 9.63 6.19
N THR A 44 -1.71 9.17 7.39
CA THR A 44 -1.41 9.90 8.64
C THR A 44 0.07 9.76 9.01
N ALA A 45 0.52 10.46 10.05
CA ALA A 45 1.88 10.27 10.58
C ALA A 45 2.12 8.82 11.03
N GLU A 46 1.14 8.23 11.72
CA GLU A 46 1.20 6.83 12.15
C GLU A 46 1.14 5.87 10.96
N GLY A 47 0.34 6.17 9.94
CA GLY A 47 0.33 5.40 8.69
C GLY A 47 1.66 5.40 7.95
N ARG A 48 2.40 6.51 7.96
CA ARG A 48 3.75 6.56 7.37
C ARG A 48 4.74 5.69 8.12
N LYS A 49 4.75 5.74 9.46
CA LYS A 49 5.59 4.86 10.29
C LYS A 49 5.26 3.38 10.04
N GLN A 50 3.97 3.08 9.96
CA GLN A 50 3.48 1.74 9.67
C GLN A 50 3.95 1.24 8.30
N LEU A 51 3.79 2.07 7.26
CA LEU A 51 4.20 1.73 5.91
C LEU A 51 5.68 1.36 5.87
N VAL A 52 6.55 2.17 6.49
CA VAL A 52 7.99 1.87 6.57
C VAL A 52 8.24 0.52 7.22
N ARG A 53 7.55 0.20 8.31
CA ARG A 53 7.72 -1.09 9.01
C ARG A 53 7.30 -2.27 8.14
N GLU A 54 6.10 -2.23 7.56
CA GLU A 54 5.60 -3.35 6.75
C GLU A 54 6.40 -3.52 5.47
N THR A 55 6.80 -2.43 4.80
CA THR A 55 7.68 -2.52 3.61
C THR A 55 9.06 -3.08 3.98
N SER A 56 9.63 -2.71 5.13
CA SER A 56 10.91 -3.27 5.57
C SER A 56 10.81 -4.76 5.86
N ARG A 57 9.73 -5.18 6.54
CA ARG A 57 9.46 -6.60 6.80
C ARG A 57 9.26 -7.38 5.50
N TRP A 58 8.50 -6.83 4.56
CA TRP A 58 8.29 -7.43 3.25
C TRP A 58 9.61 -7.66 2.51
N ARG A 59 10.46 -6.63 2.43
CA ARG A 59 11.79 -6.73 1.78
C ARG A 59 12.67 -7.80 2.42
N GLN A 60 12.66 -7.92 3.75
CA GLN A 60 13.41 -8.97 4.44
C GLN A 60 12.90 -10.36 4.07
N MET A 61 11.57 -10.53 4.04
CA MET A 61 10.94 -11.80 3.68
C MET A 61 11.20 -12.19 2.22
N THR A 62 11.02 -11.27 1.28
CA THR A 62 11.30 -11.55 -0.15
C THR A 62 12.77 -11.86 -0.38
N ARG A 63 13.68 -11.17 0.32
CA ARG A 63 15.11 -11.48 0.28
C ARG A 63 15.38 -12.90 0.79
N ALA A 64 14.79 -13.29 1.92
CA ALA A 64 14.97 -14.63 2.48
C ALA A 64 14.46 -15.72 1.51
N ILE A 65 13.30 -15.50 0.89
CA ILE A 65 12.75 -16.40 -0.13
C ILE A 65 13.68 -16.48 -1.34
N GLY A 66 14.15 -15.34 -1.87
CA GLY A 66 15.10 -15.31 -2.99
C GLY A 66 16.37 -16.11 -2.71
N LEU A 67 16.94 -15.98 -1.51
CA LEU A 67 18.11 -16.77 -1.09
C LEU A 67 17.84 -18.28 -1.08
N VAL A 68 16.65 -18.71 -0.62
CA VAL A 68 16.26 -20.13 -0.65
C VAL A 68 16.06 -20.63 -2.08
N MET A 69 15.56 -19.77 -2.98
CA MET A 69 15.36 -20.08 -4.39
C MET A 69 16.67 -20.06 -5.21
N GLY A 70 17.82 -19.74 -4.59
CA GLY A 70 19.11 -19.66 -5.27
C GLY A 70 19.30 -18.39 -6.10
N GLU A 71 18.49 -17.35 -5.86
CA GLU A 71 18.63 -16.03 -6.49
C GLU A 71 19.78 -15.27 -5.79
N GLU A 72 21.02 -15.65 -6.08
CA GLU A 72 22.20 -14.90 -5.65
C GLU A 72 22.39 -13.66 -6.52
N GLY A 73 22.15 -12.48 -5.92
CA GLY A 73 22.83 -11.25 -6.30
C GLY A 73 22.65 -10.75 -7.73
N GLY A 74 21.47 -10.23 -8.05
CA GLY A 74 21.32 -9.17 -9.06
C GLY A 74 21.92 -7.84 -8.55
N ALA A 75 23.21 -7.84 -8.25
CA ALA A 75 24.03 -6.65 -8.07
C ALA A 75 25.15 -6.70 -9.11
N GLN A 76 24.81 -6.28 -10.32
CA GLN A 76 25.70 -5.56 -11.23
C GLN A 76 24.93 -4.37 -11.77
#